data_AF-A0A1Q9VNE8-F1
#
_entry.id   AF-A0A1Q9VNE8-F1
#
_cell.length_a   1.000
_cell.length_b   1.000
_cell.length_c   1.000
_cell.angle_alpha   90.00
_cell.angle_beta   90.00
_cell.angle_gamma   90.00
#
_symmetry.space_group_name_H-M   'P 1'
#
loop_
_entity.id
_entity.type
_entity.pdbx_description
1 polymer ?
#
loop_
_entity_poly.entity_id
_entity_poly.type
_entity_poly.pdbx_seq_one_letter_code
_entity_poly.pdbx_strand_id
1 'polypeptide(L)'
;MAARSRVSSSARFVLNPFLIVAAVILGLVLLQDDLGMMLSLAAVVAAMLFFAGVSTTALMSVLAVAGVAGVIFSLQHAFRSARFSSWTETFTLSFDEATSRGATFQSRQGILSLSDGGLLGQGLGQSRAKWLYLPEAANDFVFAIIGEELGLLGAGLVVILFGVLAWFGIRTAMAQNDPFLRLLAAALTMGITVQAFYNMGYVVGLFPMTGVQLPLISAGGSSAVVTLASLGLLANIARHEPATVSSMQHEGRPLIDRILFLPEPEPYKPGQERRERVREQPKRYGEPVTRRRQPPPGEPVRSGTSRHRGAREPLPEPRHRTSQQHNRRRR
;
A
#
# COMPACT_ATOMS: atom_id res chain seq x y z
N MET A 1 -18.13 0.91 -7.10
CA MET A 1 -18.22 1.68 -5.83
C MET A 1 -19.16 1.07 -4.77
N ALA A 2 -19.62 -0.18 -4.89
CA ALA A 2 -20.50 -0.80 -3.89
C ALA A 2 -20.11 -2.27 -3.64
N ALA A 3 -19.31 -2.50 -2.60
CA ALA A 3 -19.19 -3.77 -1.86
C ALA A 3 -18.17 -3.61 -0.72
N ARG A 4 -18.35 -2.61 0.17
CA ARG A 4 -17.59 -2.54 1.42
C ARG A 4 -18.24 -3.48 2.43
N SER A 5 -17.85 -4.75 2.38
CA SER A 5 -18.27 -5.77 3.34
C SER A 5 -17.85 -5.37 4.75
N ARG A 6 -18.78 -5.52 5.71
CA ARG A 6 -18.51 -5.40 7.15
C ARG A 6 -17.38 -6.35 7.52
N VAL A 7 -16.22 -5.77 7.79
CA VAL A 7 -15.00 -6.40 8.30
C VAL A 7 -15.37 -7.21 9.56
N SER A 8 -15.31 -8.54 9.47
CA SER A 8 -15.55 -9.43 10.62
C SER A 8 -14.47 -9.25 11.68
N SER A 9 -14.72 -9.75 12.90
CA SER A 9 -13.79 -9.70 14.03
C SER A 9 -12.35 -10.12 13.71
N SER A 10 -12.15 -11.02 12.72
CA SER A 10 -10.82 -11.45 12.26
C SER A 10 -10.00 -10.36 11.58
N ALA A 11 -10.62 -9.42 10.88
CA ALA A 11 -9.87 -8.37 10.18
C ALA A 11 -9.53 -7.18 11.10
N ARG A 12 -10.19 -7.03 12.26
CA ARG A 12 -9.71 -6.16 13.35
C ARG A 12 -8.41 -6.68 13.97
N PHE A 13 -8.24 -8.01 14.02
CA PHE A 13 -7.04 -8.66 14.56
C PHE A 13 -5.79 -8.42 13.69
N VAL A 14 -5.95 -8.28 12.37
CA VAL A 14 -4.84 -7.97 11.43
C VAL A 14 -4.64 -6.46 11.25
N LEU A 15 -5.73 -5.68 11.31
CA LEU A 15 -5.66 -4.23 11.16
C LEU A 15 -4.94 -3.54 12.33
N ASN A 16 -5.18 -3.97 13.56
CA ASN A 16 -4.53 -3.40 14.75
C ASN A 16 -2.98 -3.48 14.72
N PRO A 17 -2.34 -4.65 14.48
CA PRO A 17 -0.88 -4.72 14.43
C PRO A 17 -0.31 -3.91 13.26
N PHE A 18 -0.98 -3.88 12.10
CA PHE A 18 -0.57 -3.02 10.98
C PHE A 18 -0.58 -1.54 11.37
N LEU A 19 -1.65 -1.05 11.99
CA LEU A 19 -1.76 0.35 12.43
C LEU A 19 -0.74 0.69 13.50
N ILE A 20 -0.44 -0.24 14.43
CA ILE A 20 0.60 -0.05 15.44
C ILE A 20 1.97 0.11 14.78
N VAL A 21 2.34 -0.80 13.86
CA VAL A 21 3.62 -0.72 13.14
C VAL A 21 3.71 0.57 12.32
N ALA A 22 2.63 0.93 11.61
CA ALA A 22 2.58 2.18 10.86
C ALA A 22 2.75 3.41 11.78
N ALA A 23 2.10 3.42 12.95
CA ALA A 23 2.23 4.50 13.93
C ALA A 23 3.64 4.59 14.51
N VAL A 24 4.30 3.45 14.78
CA VAL A 24 5.69 3.43 15.23
C VAL A 24 6.61 4.00 14.15
N ILE A 25 6.47 3.58 12.90
CA ILE A 25 7.29 4.10 11.79
C ILE A 25 7.05 5.60 11.60
N LEU A 26 5.80 6.06 11.58
CA LEU A 26 5.47 7.48 11.49
C LEU A 26 6.02 8.27 12.68
N GLY A 27 5.96 7.71 13.89
CA GLY A 27 6.54 8.31 15.09
C GLY A 27 8.06 8.43 15.03
N LEU A 28 8.75 7.43 14.48
CA LEU A 28 10.20 7.48 14.27
C LEU A 28 10.60 8.54 13.24
N VAL A 29 9.83 8.66 12.14
CA VAL A 29 10.09 9.70 11.13
C VAL A 29 9.82 11.10 11.70
N LEU A 30 8.77 11.25 12.53
CA LEU A 30 8.54 12.51 13.26
C LEU A 30 9.70 12.86 14.20
N LEU A 31 10.34 11.86 14.82
CA LEU A 31 11.51 12.07 15.68
C LEU A 31 12.77 12.49 14.90
N GLN A 32 12.81 12.20 13.59
CA GLN A 32 13.86 12.67 12.68
C GLN A 32 13.58 14.06 12.11
N ASP A 33 12.46 14.70 12.49
CA ASP A 33 12.03 16.02 12.04
C ASP A 33 11.84 16.12 10.50
N ASP A 34 11.48 15.02 9.84
CA ASP A 34 11.22 14.97 8.38
C ASP A 34 9.72 14.94 8.05
N LEU A 35 9.15 16.12 7.81
CA LEU A 35 7.76 16.30 7.40
C LEU A 35 7.42 15.68 6.04
N GLY A 36 8.34 15.69 5.08
CA GLY A 36 8.09 15.22 3.72
C GLY A 36 7.98 13.70 3.69
N MET A 37 8.92 13.05 4.34
CA MET A 37 8.89 11.61 4.52
C MET A 37 7.68 11.17 5.35
N MET A 38 7.32 11.92 6.40
CA MET A 38 6.15 11.63 7.22
C MET A 38 4.84 11.70 6.43
N LEU A 39 4.62 12.79 5.67
CA LEU A 39 3.38 12.96 4.91
C LEU A 39 3.29 11.97 3.74
N SER A 40 4.40 11.73 3.03
CA SER A 40 4.44 10.75 1.95
C SER A 40 4.19 9.33 2.46
N LEU A 41 4.79 8.93 3.58
CA LEU A 41 4.55 7.63 4.20
C LEU A 41 3.12 7.50 4.72
N ALA A 42 2.55 8.55 5.30
CA ALA A 42 1.14 8.56 5.69
C ALA A 42 0.20 8.36 4.49
N ALA A 43 0.51 8.98 3.34
CA ALA A 43 -0.25 8.77 2.10
C ALA A 43 -0.14 7.34 1.57
N VAL A 44 1.04 6.72 1.67
CA VAL A 44 1.24 5.29 1.33
C VAL A 44 0.41 4.39 2.24
N VAL A 45 0.46 4.61 3.56
CA VAL A 45 -0.34 3.85 4.53
C VAL A 45 -1.83 4.02 4.24
N ALA A 46 -2.27 5.24 3.98
CA ALA A 46 -3.66 5.54 3.61
C ALA A 46 -4.08 4.79 2.33
N ALA A 47 -3.22 4.75 1.31
CA ALA A 47 -3.48 3.97 0.11
C ALA A 47 -3.57 2.48 0.39
N MET A 48 -2.65 1.91 1.17
CA MET A 48 -2.72 0.50 1.56
C MET A 48 -4.03 0.17 2.29
N LEU A 49 -4.46 1.01 3.23
CA LEU A 49 -5.75 0.84 3.93
C LEU A 49 -6.95 0.92 2.97
N PHE A 50 -6.90 1.83 2.00
CA PHE A 50 -7.93 1.95 0.98
C PHE A 50 -8.03 0.68 0.12
N PHE A 51 -6.90 0.17 -0.38
CA PHE A 51 -6.85 -1.07 -1.18
C PHE A 51 -7.08 -2.35 -0.38
N ALA A 52 -6.87 -2.31 0.94
CA ALA A 52 -7.23 -3.39 1.86
C ALA A 52 -8.76 -3.47 2.10
N GLY A 53 -9.53 -2.46 1.67
CA GLY A 53 -10.98 -2.42 1.89
C GLY A 53 -11.37 -2.05 3.33
N VAL A 54 -10.47 -1.40 4.06
CA VAL A 54 -10.72 -0.95 5.43
C VAL A 54 -11.78 0.17 5.44
N SER A 55 -12.49 0.32 6.57
CA SER A 55 -13.51 1.37 6.74
C SER A 55 -12.93 2.77 6.48
N THR A 56 -13.70 3.63 5.82
CA THR A 56 -13.33 5.04 5.59
C THR A 56 -13.01 5.78 6.87
N THR A 57 -13.61 5.39 7.99
CA THR A 57 -13.32 5.97 9.30
C THR A 57 -11.86 5.78 9.70
N ALA A 58 -11.28 4.60 9.49
CA ALA A 58 -9.87 4.34 9.81
C ALA A 58 -8.92 5.05 8.83
N LEU A 59 -9.32 5.15 7.56
CA LEU A 59 -8.58 5.94 6.57
C LEU A 59 -8.54 7.42 6.97
N MET A 60 -9.70 7.99 7.31
CA MET A 60 -9.81 9.38 7.75
C MET A 60 -9.09 9.61 9.08
N SER A 61 -9.08 8.64 10.00
CA SER A 61 -8.32 8.79 11.26
C SER A 61 -6.82 8.83 11.01
N VAL A 62 -6.26 8.01 10.11
CA VAL A 62 -4.83 8.07 9.78
C VAL A 62 -4.47 9.40 9.14
N LEU A 63 -5.27 9.87 8.17
CA LEU A 63 -5.05 11.17 7.53
C LEU A 63 -5.23 12.33 8.51
N ALA A 64 -6.21 12.26 9.41
CA ALA A 64 -6.43 13.28 10.43
C ALA A 64 -5.28 13.32 11.45
N VAL A 65 -4.81 12.16 11.93
CA VAL A 65 -3.65 12.08 12.83
C VAL A 65 -2.40 12.62 12.14
N ALA A 66 -2.16 12.24 10.89
CA ALA A 66 -1.03 12.77 10.13
C ALA A 66 -1.13 14.28 9.92
N GLY A 67 -2.31 14.79 9.57
CA GLY A 67 -2.56 16.21 9.41
C GLY A 67 -2.40 17.01 10.70
N VAL A 68 -2.96 16.53 11.82
CA VAL A 68 -2.83 17.15 13.14
C VAL A 68 -1.37 17.13 13.60
N ALA A 69 -0.66 16.01 13.45
CA ALA A 69 0.76 15.93 13.76
C ALA A 69 1.57 16.90 12.90
N GLY A 70 1.26 17.00 11.60
CA GLY A 70 1.87 17.97 10.70
C GLY A 70 1.61 19.42 11.13
N VAL A 71 0.39 19.75 11.56
CA VAL A 71 0.04 21.09 12.08
C VAL A 71 0.75 21.37 13.41
N ILE A 72 0.72 20.45 14.36
CA ILE A 72 1.41 20.61 15.65
C ILE A 72 2.91 20.79 15.42
N PHE A 73 3.50 19.96 14.57
CA PHE A 73 4.90 20.06 14.19
C PHE A 73 5.17 21.41 13.54
N SER A 74 4.30 21.85 12.62
CA SER A 74 4.40 23.16 11.98
C SER A 74 4.34 24.27 13.01
N LEU A 75 3.45 24.24 14.00
CA LEU A 75 3.34 25.28 15.03
C LEU A 75 4.53 25.27 16.00
N GLN A 76 5.05 24.11 16.38
CA GLN A 76 6.20 23.98 17.26
C GLN A 76 7.51 24.42 16.59
N HIS A 77 7.63 24.15 15.29
CA HIS A 77 8.81 24.47 14.49
C HIS A 77 8.67 25.78 13.69
N ALA A 78 7.48 26.37 13.55
CA ALA A 78 7.28 27.68 12.91
C ALA A 78 8.02 28.79 13.64
N PHE A 79 8.13 28.70 14.97
CA PHE A 79 8.86 29.66 15.78
C PHE A 79 10.38 29.43 15.81
N ARG A 80 10.90 28.35 15.18
CA ARG A 80 12.33 27.97 15.23
C ARG A 80 12.98 27.61 13.90
N SER A 81 12.22 27.21 12.89
CA SER A 81 12.75 26.67 11.64
C SER A 81 12.60 27.66 10.49
N ALA A 82 13.74 28.04 9.90
CA ALA A 82 13.79 28.88 8.69
C ALA A 82 13.03 28.26 7.49
N ARG A 83 12.70 26.95 7.54
CA ARG A 83 11.98 26.25 6.47
C ARG A 83 10.49 26.57 6.43
N PHE A 84 9.84 26.66 7.60
CA PHE A 84 8.41 26.95 7.63
C PHE A 84 8.12 28.42 7.33
N SER A 85 8.92 29.34 7.91
CA SER A 85 8.85 30.76 7.52
C SER A 85 9.12 30.93 6.03
N SER A 86 10.10 30.18 5.49
CA SER A 86 10.36 30.20 4.04
C SER A 86 9.20 29.69 3.20
N TRP A 87 8.50 28.66 3.66
CA TRP A 87 7.35 28.14 2.96
C TRP A 87 6.20 29.15 2.96
N THR A 88 5.89 29.75 4.11
CA THR A 88 4.82 30.75 4.18
C THR A 88 5.12 31.98 3.30
N GLU A 89 6.37 32.47 3.31
CA GLU A 89 6.79 33.59 2.45
C GLU A 89 6.72 33.24 0.95
N THR A 90 7.13 32.01 0.60
CA THR A 90 7.08 31.49 -0.77
C THR A 90 5.62 31.30 -1.23
N PHE A 91 4.76 30.78 -0.37
CA PHE A 91 3.34 30.55 -0.65
C PHE A 91 2.57 31.88 -0.79
N THR A 92 2.88 32.88 0.04
CA THR A 92 2.26 34.22 -0.05
C THR A 92 2.99 35.15 -1.02
N LEU A 93 4.03 34.67 -1.72
CA LEU A 93 4.90 35.46 -2.61
C LEU A 93 5.42 36.75 -1.95
N SER A 94 5.58 36.73 -0.63
CA SER A 94 5.96 37.88 0.19
C SER A 94 7.42 37.74 0.58
N PHE A 95 8.32 38.01 -0.37
CA PHE A 95 9.76 37.91 -0.13
C PHE A 95 10.26 39.21 0.52
N ASP A 96 10.57 39.17 1.81
CA ASP A 96 11.22 40.30 2.49
C ASP A 96 12.72 40.35 2.10
N GLU A 97 13.28 41.55 1.92
CA GLU A 97 14.68 41.75 1.52
C GLU A 97 15.67 41.24 2.60
N ALA A 98 15.22 41.16 3.85
CA ALA A 98 16.03 40.74 4.99
C ALA A 98 16.29 39.21 5.05
N THR A 99 15.51 38.38 4.35
CA THR A 99 15.57 36.91 4.48
C THR A 99 16.46 36.26 3.41
N SER A 100 17.68 36.79 3.24
CA SER A 100 18.56 36.46 2.11
C SER A 100 19.48 35.24 2.31
N ARG A 101 19.24 34.38 3.31
CA ARG A 101 20.15 33.24 3.61
C ARG A 101 19.40 31.95 3.93
N GLY A 102 19.81 30.85 3.28
CA GLY A 102 19.36 29.48 3.57
C GLY A 102 18.13 29.04 2.78
N ALA A 103 17.14 28.50 3.50
CA ALA A 103 15.92 27.85 2.98
C ALA A 103 15.04 28.77 2.11
N THR A 104 14.86 30.02 2.53
CA THR A 104 14.11 31.06 1.80
C THR A 104 14.74 31.38 0.46
N PHE A 105 16.06 31.47 0.43
CA PHE A 105 16.80 31.76 -0.79
C PHE A 105 16.60 30.64 -1.82
N GLN A 106 16.63 29.37 -1.39
CA GLN A 106 16.40 28.23 -2.28
C GLN A 106 14.98 28.21 -2.85
N SER A 107 13.96 28.37 -1.99
CA SER A 107 12.56 28.36 -2.42
C SER A 107 12.23 29.53 -3.36
N ARG A 108 12.69 30.75 -3.03
CA ARG A 108 12.53 31.94 -3.87
C ARG A 108 13.17 31.74 -5.23
N GLN A 109 14.41 31.26 -5.26
CA GLN A 109 15.14 31.04 -6.50
C GLN A 109 14.50 29.93 -7.34
N GLY A 110 13.93 28.88 -6.72
CA GLY A 110 13.15 27.85 -7.42
C GLY A 110 11.96 28.44 -8.18
N ILE A 111 11.15 29.29 -7.53
CA ILE A 111 10.00 29.96 -8.15
C ILE A 111 10.45 30.94 -9.25
N LEU A 112 11.50 31.72 -9.01
CA LEU A 112 12.04 32.65 -10.02
C LEU A 112 12.52 31.90 -11.27
N SER A 113 13.23 30.79 -11.09
CA SER A 113 13.71 29.95 -12.21
C SER A 113 12.55 29.37 -13.01
N LEU A 114 11.48 28.94 -12.34
CA LEU A 114 10.26 28.47 -13.01
C LEU A 114 9.56 29.60 -13.79
N SER A 115 9.60 30.82 -13.26
CA SER A 115 9.02 32.01 -13.89
C SER A 115 9.81 32.44 -15.14
N ASP A 116 11.14 32.30 -15.10
CA ASP A 116 12.05 32.65 -16.19
C ASP A 116 11.96 31.70 -17.40
N GLY A 117 11.42 30.49 -17.23
CA GLY A 117 11.27 29.50 -18.29
C GLY A 117 10.17 29.81 -19.32
N GLY A 118 9.18 30.63 -18.99
CA GLY A 118 8.06 30.91 -19.90
C GLY A 118 7.37 29.64 -20.43
N LEU A 119 6.86 29.67 -21.68
CA LEU A 119 6.15 28.52 -22.26
C LEU A 119 7.08 27.44 -22.84
N LEU A 120 8.18 27.85 -23.50
CA LEU A 120 9.06 26.98 -24.28
C LEU A 120 10.44 26.76 -23.64
N GLY A 121 10.75 27.44 -22.54
CA GLY A 121 12.04 27.37 -21.87
C GLY A 121 13.10 28.27 -22.50
N GLN A 122 14.24 28.36 -21.80
CA GLN A 122 15.42 29.09 -22.29
C GLN A 122 16.38 28.21 -23.12
N GLY A 123 16.08 26.91 -23.24
CA GLY A 123 16.90 25.94 -23.97
C GLY A 123 17.68 25.01 -23.03
N LEU A 124 17.88 23.77 -23.49
CA LEU A 124 18.57 22.73 -22.73
C LEU A 124 20.00 23.15 -22.34
N GLY A 125 20.32 22.98 -21.06
CA GLY A 125 21.63 23.32 -20.49
C GLY A 125 21.91 24.81 -20.32
N GLN A 126 20.96 25.69 -20.66
CA GLN A 126 21.07 27.15 -20.49
C GLN A 126 20.49 27.65 -19.16
N SER A 127 20.07 26.76 -18.25
CA SER A 127 19.56 27.18 -16.93
C SER A 127 20.63 27.92 -16.15
N ARG A 128 20.31 29.15 -15.75
CA ARG A 128 21.17 29.99 -14.91
C ARG A 128 21.11 29.54 -13.46
N ALA A 129 19.99 28.93 -13.04
CA ALA A 129 19.83 28.33 -11.72
C ALA A 129 20.83 27.20 -11.46
N LYS A 130 21.21 26.45 -12.49
CA LYS A 130 22.19 25.35 -12.42
C LYS A 130 23.62 25.81 -12.07
N TRP A 131 24.02 27.01 -12.47
CA TRP A 131 25.43 27.43 -12.45
C TRP A 131 25.78 28.49 -11.39
N LEU A 132 24.82 29.31 -10.95
CA LEU A 132 25.16 30.55 -10.23
C LEU A 132 24.38 30.79 -8.93
N TYR A 133 23.22 30.15 -8.72
CA TYR A 133 22.25 30.68 -7.73
C TYR A 133 21.61 29.69 -6.76
N LEU A 134 21.80 28.37 -6.90
CA LEU A 134 21.05 27.42 -6.06
C LEU A 134 21.94 26.30 -5.49
N PRO A 135 22.34 26.38 -4.20
CA PRO A 135 23.04 25.28 -3.53
C PRO A 135 22.13 24.03 -3.52
N GLU A 136 22.65 22.87 -3.91
CA GLU A 136 21.90 21.58 -4.03
C GLU A 136 20.81 21.55 -5.12
N ALA A 137 20.86 22.45 -6.12
CA ALA A 137 19.88 22.51 -7.22
C ALA A 137 19.67 21.19 -7.96
N ALA A 138 20.77 20.44 -8.15
CA ALA A 138 20.79 19.18 -8.89
C ALA A 138 20.06 18.05 -8.17
N ASN A 139 19.91 18.14 -6.85
CA ASN A 139 19.30 17.09 -6.02
C ASN A 139 17.83 17.42 -5.73
N ASP A 140 17.56 18.59 -5.17
CA ASP A 140 16.24 18.86 -4.59
C ASP A 140 15.39 19.83 -5.43
N PHE A 141 16.00 20.56 -6.39
CA PHE A 141 15.29 21.55 -7.23
C PHE A 141 15.43 21.28 -8.73
N VAL A 142 15.67 20.02 -9.11
CA VAL A 142 15.83 19.64 -10.52
C VAL A 142 14.57 19.96 -11.35
N PHE A 143 13.40 19.96 -10.72
CA PHE A 143 12.14 20.36 -11.38
C PHE A 143 12.13 21.86 -11.75
N ALA A 144 12.74 22.73 -10.94
CA ALA A 144 12.88 24.16 -11.26
C ALA A 144 13.78 24.35 -12.48
N ILE A 145 14.88 23.58 -12.56
CA ILE A 145 15.79 23.58 -13.72
C ILE A 145 15.05 23.13 -14.98
N ILE A 146 14.27 22.04 -14.91
CA ILE A 146 13.46 21.58 -16.04
C ILE A 146 12.46 22.65 -16.48
N GLY A 147 11.82 23.32 -15.52
CA GLY A 147 10.91 24.43 -15.77
C GLY A 147 11.58 25.63 -16.44
N GLU A 148 12.81 25.96 -16.07
CA GLU A 148 13.59 27.03 -16.69
C GLU A 148 14.06 26.65 -18.11
N GLU A 149 14.58 25.44 -18.30
CA GLU A 149 15.18 24.99 -19.57
C GLU A 149 14.15 24.64 -20.64
N LEU A 150 13.06 23.98 -20.24
CA LEU A 150 12.03 23.44 -21.14
C LEU A 150 10.68 24.17 -21.02
N GLY A 151 10.58 25.13 -20.11
CA GLY A 151 9.38 25.93 -19.89
C GLY A 151 8.23 25.13 -19.31
N LEU A 152 7.04 25.72 -19.39
CA LEU A 152 5.79 25.10 -18.97
C LEU A 152 5.51 23.76 -19.67
N LEU A 153 5.90 23.62 -20.95
CA LEU A 153 5.69 22.37 -21.68
C LEU A 153 6.53 21.22 -21.12
N GLY A 154 7.81 21.45 -20.82
CA GLY A 154 8.66 20.42 -20.22
C GLY A 154 8.24 20.06 -18.80
N ALA A 155 7.98 21.06 -17.96
CA ALA A 155 7.47 20.83 -16.60
C ALA A 155 6.13 20.09 -16.63
N GLY A 156 5.21 20.49 -17.52
CA GLY A 156 3.92 19.83 -17.73
C GLY A 156 4.06 18.39 -18.22
N LEU A 157 5.00 18.12 -19.13
CA LEU A 157 5.29 16.76 -19.58
C LEU A 157 5.75 15.87 -18.43
N VAL A 158 6.64 16.34 -17.55
CA VAL A 158 7.08 15.58 -16.37
C VAL A 158 5.91 15.26 -15.44
N VAL A 159 5.06 16.24 -15.16
CA VAL A 159 3.84 16.06 -14.36
C VAL A 159 2.91 15.01 -14.99
N ILE A 160 2.70 15.08 -16.30
CA ILE A 160 1.87 14.12 -17.04
C ILE A 160 2.49 12.72 -16.98
N LEU A 161 3.81 12.57 -17.15
CA LEU A 161 4.47 11.27 -17.10
C LEU A 161 4.33 10.60 -15.73
N PHE A 162 4.48 11.35 -14.63
CA PHE A 162 4.20 10.84 -13.29
C PHE A 162 2.72 10.54 -13.08
N GLY A 163 1.81 11.34 -13.64
CA GLY A 163 0.37 11.05 -13.64
C GLY A 163 0.01 9.76 -14.39
N VAL A 164 0.65 9.51 -15.52
CA VAL A 164 0.51 8.28 -16.31
C VAL A 164 1.08 7.09 -15.52
N LEU A 165 2.25 7.24 -14.88
CA LEU A 165 2.81 6.21 -14.00
C LEU A 165 1.85 5.86 -12.86
N ALA A 166 1.26 6.88 -12.21
CA ALA A 166 0.28 6.71 -11.15
C ALA A 166 -0.96 5.94 -11.66
N TRP A 167 -1.46 6.32 -12.83
CA TRP A 167 -2.58 5.66 -13.48
C TRP A 167 -2.30 4.18 -13.76
N PHE A 168 -1.16 3.87 -14.39
CA PHE A 168 -0.77 2.48 -14.66
C PHE A 168 -0.59 1.66 -13.38
N GLY A 169 0.04 2.23 -12.36
CA GLY A 169 0.26 1.54 -11.09
C GLY A 169 -1.05 1.26 -10.33
N ILE A 170 -1.95 2.25 -10.27
CA ILE A 170 -3.28 2.10 -9.65
C ILE A 170 -4.13 1.10 -10.43
N ARG A 171 -4.16 1.19 -11.77
CA ARG A 171 -4.85 0.22 -12.63
C ARG A 171 -4.33 -1.19 -12.35
N THR A 172 -3.01 -1.35 -12.30
CA THR A 172 -2.36 -2.63 -12.02
C THR A 172 -2.82 -3.18 -10.67
N ALA A 173 -2.79 -2.36 -9.61
CA ALA A 173 -3.26 -2.76 -8.29
C ALA A 173 -4.73 -3.18 -8.31
N MET A 174 -5.60 -2.44 -9.00
CA MET A 174 -7.03 -2.75 -9.10
C MET A 174 -7.33 -4.03 -9.87
N ALA A 175 -6.45 -4.42 -10.81
CA ALA A 175 -6.62 -5.62 -11.63
C ALA A 175 -6.13 -6.91 -10.93
N GLN A 176 -5.39 -6.81 -9.83
CA GLN A 176 -4.86 -7.99 -9.12
C GLN A 176 -5.93 -8.75 -8.33
N ASN A 177 -5.90 -10.08 -8.46
CA ASN A 177 -6.68 -11.00 -7.62
C ASN A 177 -5.97 -11.34 -6.30
N ASP A 178 -4.64 -11.33 -6.28
CA ASP A 178 -3.85 -11.56 -5.07
C ASP A 178 -3.89 -10.30 -4.17
N PRO A 179 -4.41 -10.39 -2.93
CA PRO A 179 -4.43 -9.27 -2.00
C PRO A 179 -3.03 -8.71 -1.68
N PHE A 180 -2.00 -9.55 -1.64
CA PHE A 180 -0.63 -9.11 -1.37
C PHE A 180 -0.09 -8.28 -2.52
N LEU A 181 -0.15 -8.80 -3.76
CA LEU A 181 0.31 -8.08 -4.95
C LEU A 181 -0.47 -6.78 -5.16
N ARG A 182 -1.78 -6.78 -4.86
CA ARG A 182 -2.62 -5.58 -4.89
C ARG A 182 -2.10 -4.50 -3.92
N LEU A 183 -1.85 -4.85 -2.67
CA LEU A 183 -1.35 -3.91 -1.66
C LEU A 183 0.07 -3.43 -1.96
N LEU A 184 0.92 -4.33 -2.44
CA LEU A 184 2.29 -4.02 -2.82
C LEU A 184 2.33 -3.06 -4.02
N ALA A 185 1.55 -3.32 -5.08
CA ALA A 185 1.46 -2.41 -6.23
C ALA A 185 0.95 -1.03 -5.82
N ALA A 186 -0.08 -0.96 -4.96
CA ALA A 186 -0.59 0.30 -4.44
C ALA A 186 0.47 1.05 -3.63
N ALA A 187 1.21 0.37 -2.75
CA ALA A 187 2.24 0.97 -1.92
C ALA A 187 3.41 1.53 -2.74
N LEU A 188 3.94 0.75 -3.69
CA LEU A 188 5.04 1.17 -4.56
C LEU A 188 4.63 2.36 -5.45
N THR A 189 3.45 2.27 -6.07
CA THR A 189 2.94 3.35 -6.93
C THR A 189 2.76 4.63 -6.14
N MET A 190 2.11 4.55 -4.97
CA MET A 190 1.87 5.74 -4.14
C MET A 190 3.16 6.29 -3.55
N GLY A 191 4.12 5.44 -3.17
CA GLY A 191 5.41 5.89 -2.66
C GLY A 191 6.16 6.75 -3.67
N ILE A 192 6.33 6.25 -4.89
CA ILE A 192 7.03 6.97 -5.97
C ILE A 192 6.26 8.23 -6.36
N THR A 193 4.95 8.10 -6.55
CA THR A 193 4.14 9.20 -7.12
C THR A 193 3.94 10.32 -6.10
N VAL A 194 3.65 10.01 -4.83
CA VAL A 194 3.45 11.04 -3.80
C VAL A 194 4.76 11.77 -3.52
N GLN A 195 5.90 11.07 -3.47
CA GLN A 195 7.20 11.73 -3.34
C GLN A 195 7.47 12.68 -4.51
N ALA A 196 7.17 12.25 -5.75
CA ALA A 196 7.35 13.09 -6.93
C ALA A 196 6.45 14.34 -6.90
N PHE A 197 5.15 14.19 -6.60
CA PHE A 197 4.23 15.33 -6.51
C PHE A 197 4.53 16.24 -5.33
N TYR A 198 4.99 15.71 -4.20
CA TYR A 198 5.42 16.52 -3.07
C TYR A 198 6.64 17.36 -3.46
N ASN A 199 7.64 16.75 -4.12
CA ASN A 199 8.83 17.44 -4.62
C ASN A 199 8.45 18.58 -5.57
N MET A 200 7.69 18.27 -6.62
CA MET A 200 7.22 19.28 -7.58
C MET A 200 6.38 20.36 -6.89
N GLY A 201 5.51 19.98 -5.93
CA GLY A 201 4.63 20.90 -5.24
C GLY A 201 5.38 21.90 -4.34
N TYR A 202 6.44 21.50 -3.62
CA TYR A 202 7.22 22.49 -2.87
C TYR A 202 8.05 23.40 -3.77
N VAL A 203 8.50 22.93 -4.93
CA VAL A 203 9.23 23.76 -5.91
C VAL A 203 8.34 24.90 -6.43
N VAL A 204 7.04 24.66 -6.59
CA VAL A 204 6.05 25.68 -6.98
C VAL A 204 5.51 26.46 -5.76
N GLY A 205 5.94 26.13 -4.54
CA GLY A 205 5.55 26.82 -3.31
C GLY A 205 4.26 26.32 -2.64
N LEU A 206 3.64 25.23 -3.13
CA LEU A 206 2.40 24.68 -2.56
C LEU A 206 2.63 23.93 -1.24
N PHE A 207 3.76 23.27 -1.09
CA PHE A 207 4.13 22.49 0.09
C PHE A 207 5.42 23.03 0.72
N PRO A 208 5.64 22.78 2.03
CA PRO A 208 6.91 23.15 2.64
C PRO A 208 8.05 22.36 2.01
N MET A 209 9.18 23.05 1.79
CA MET A 209 10.35 22.43 1.18
C MET A 209 10.88 21.28 2.05
N THR A 210 11.08 20.14 1.40
CA THR A 210 11.66 18.95 2.02
C THR A 210 12.86 18.53 1.19
N GLY A 211 13.88 17.97 1.84
CA GLY A 211 15.10 17.50 1.15
C GLY A 211 14.87 16.17 0.42
N VAL A 212 13.68 15.95 -0.11
CA VAL A 212 13.30 14.71 -0.79
C VAL A 212 13.54 14.88 -2.28
N GLN A 213 14.39 14.02 -2.85
CA GLN A 213 14.75 14.06 -4.26
C GLN A 213 13.60 13.65 -5.17
N LEU A 214 13.54 14.25 -6.36
CA LEU A 214 12.62 13.83 -7.43
C LEU A 214 13.02 12.44 -7.96
N PRO A 215 12.16 11.40 -7.83
CA PRO A 215 12.50 10.06 -8.30
C PRO A 215 12.86 10.04 -9.79
N LEU A 216 13.81 9.19 -10.19
CA LEU A 216 14.30 8.98 -11.57
C LEU A 216 15.03 10.14 -12.26
N ILE A 217 14.84 11.38 -11.80
CA ILE A 217 15.33 12.59 -12.48
C ILE A 217 16.44 13.28 -11.69
N SER A 218 16.38 13.25 -10.35
CA SER A 218 17.38 13.85 -9.47
C SER A 218 18.69 13.06 -9.41
N ALA A 219 19.80 13.73 -9.05
CA ALA A 219 21.14 13.17 -8.93
C ALA A 219 21.37 12.31 -7.65
N GLY A 220 20.42 11.42 -7.34
CA GLY A 220 20.53 10.44 -6.25
C GLY A 220 20.77 9.02 -6.76
N GLY A 221 22.02 8.55 -6.77
CA GLY A 221 22.36 7.20 -7.27
C GLY A 221 21.64 6.07 -6.51
N SER A 222 21.64 6.11 -5.17
CA SER A 222 20.99 5.10 -4.33
C SER A 222 19.47 5.14 -4.45
N SER A 223 18.86 6.33 -4.46
CA SER A 223 17.41 6.47 -4.62
C SER A 223 16.95 6.05 -6.02
N ALA A 224 17.75 6.32 -7.05
CA ALA A 224 17.50 5.84 -8.41
C ALA A 224 17.48 4.31 -8.48
N VAL A 225 18.45 3.62 -7.88
CA VAL A 225 18.48 2.15 -7.84
C VAL A 225 17.24 1.59 -7.15
N VAL A 226 16.86 2.13 -5.98
CA VAL A 226 15.67 1.69 -5.24
C VAL A 226 14.38 1.97 -6.04
N THR A 227 14.30 3.11 -6.72
CA THR A 227 13.15 3.46 -7.57
C THR A 227 13.05 2.53 -8.77
N LEU A 228 14.17 2.25 -9.45
CA LEU A 228 14.22 1.32 -10.58
C LEU A 228 13.86 -0.11 -10.15
N ALA A 229 14.36 -0.57 -9.00
CA ALA A 229 13.97 -1.85 -8.43
C ALA A 229 12.47 -1.91 -8.10
N SER A 230 11.91 -0.83 -7.55
CA SER A 230 10.48 -0.69 -7.27
C SER A 230 9.62 -0.72 -8.55
N LEU A 231 10.07 -0.06 -9.62
CA LEU A 231 9.43 -0.11 -10.93
C LEU A 231 9.52 -1.50 -11.57
N GLY A 232 10.67 -2.17 -11.46
CA GLY A 232 10.85 -3.55 -11.91
C GLY A 232 9.91 -4.52 -11.18
N LEU A 233 9.74 -4.32 -9.87
CA LEU A 233 8.78 -5.08 -9.07
C LEU A 233 7.34 -4.77 -9.48
N LEU A 234 6.99 -3.50 -9.72
CA LEU A 234 5.67 -3.11 -10.22
C LEU A 234 5.37 -3.72 -11.59
N ALA A 235 6.35 -3.74 -12.50
CA ALA A 235 6.24 -4.39 -13.80
C ALA A 235 6.06 -5.92 -13.66
N ASN A 236 6.76 -6.54 -12.70
CA ASN A 236 6.57 -7.96 -12.40
C ASN A 236 5.14 -8.24 -11.87
N ILE A 237 4.60 -7.36 -11.01
CA ILE A 237 3.21 -7.48 -10.54
C ILE A 237 2.22 -7.33 -11.71
N ALA A 238 2.47 -6.41 -12.65
CA ALA A 238 1.64 -6.28 -13.85
C ALA A 238 1.60 -7.56 -14.70
N ARG A 239 2.68 -8.34 -14.73
CA ARG A 239 2.70 -9.67 -15.40
C ARG A 239 1.79 -10.70 -14.70
N HIS A 240 1.55 -10.54 -13.40
CA HIS A 240 0.66 -11.42 -12.63
C HIS A 240 -0.82 -10.98 -12.69
N GLU A 241 -1.16 -9.97 -13.51
CA GLU A 241 -2.56 -9.61 -13.77
C GLU A 241 -3.30 -10.83 -14.37
N PRO A 242 -4.50 -11.20 -13.87
CA PRO A 242 -5.23 -12.38 -14.35
C PRO A 242 -5.46 -12.41 -15.86
N ALA A 243 -5.73 -11.25 -16.47
CA ALA A 243 -5.89 -11.11 -17.91
C ALA A 243 -4.58 -11.41 -18.67
N THR A 244 -3.45 -10.94 -18.15
CA THR A 244 -2.11 -11.17 -18.72
C THR A 244 -1.68 -12.64 -18.57
N VAL A 245 -1.94 -13.25 -17.41
CA VAL A 245 -1.67 -14.69 -17.21
C VAL A 245 -2.51 -15.52 -18.19
N SER A 246 -3.77 -15.15 -18.39
CA SER A 246 -4.65 -15.83 -19.34
C SER A 246 -4.20 -15.66 -20.79
N SER A 247 -3.78 -14.47 -21.21
CA SER A 247 -3.28 -14.25 -22.58
C SER A 247 -1.98 -15.00 -22.84
N MET A 248 -1.05 -15.02 -21.88
CA MET A 248 0.20 -15.79 -22.00
C MET A 248 -0.03 -17.30 -22.15
N GLN A 249 -1.11 -17.84 -21.57
CA GLN A 249 -1.48 -19.25 -21.73
C GLN A 249 -2.05 -19.57 -23.12
N HIS A 250 -2.70 -18.62 -23.79
CA HIS A 250 -3.31 -18.81 -25.11
C HIS A 250 -2.38 -18.42 -26.26
N GLU A 251 -1.71 -17.27 -26.15
CA GLU A 251 -0.89 -16.66 -27.22
C GLU A 251 0.61 -16.97 -27.04
N GLY A 252 1.00 -17.50 -25.89
CA GLY A 252 2.40 -17.79 -25.55
C GLY A 252 3.15 -16.59 -24.94
N ARG A 253 4.40 -16.82 -24.56
CA ARG A 253 5.21 -15.82 -23.84
C ARG A 253 5.62 -14.64 -24.75
N PRO A 254 5.46 -13.38 -24.30
CA PRO A 254 5.90 -12.21 -25.06
C PRO A 254 7.42 -12.21 -25.25
N LEU A 255 7.88 -11.49 -26.28
CA LEU A 255 9.28 -11.49 -26.71
C LEU A 255 10.22 -10.97 -25.60
N ILE A 256 9.79 -9.94 -24.86
CA ILE A 256 10.54 -9.38 -23.73
C ILE A 256 10.78 -10.43 -22.63
N ASP A 257 9.79 -11.26 -22.31
CA ASP A 257 9.92 -12.29 -21.28
C ASP A 257 10.95 -13.37 -21.67
N ARG A 258 11.06 -13.66 -22.97
CA ARG A 258 12.04 -14.61 -23.50
C ARG A 258 13.46 -14.03 -23.45
N ILE A 259 13.63 -12.77 -23.83
CA ILE A 259 14.93 -12.08 -23.78
C ILE A 259 15.43 -11.97 -22.33
N LEU A 260 14.53 -11.65 -21.40
CA LEU A 260 14.85 -11.48 -19.99
C LEU A 260 14.83 -12.79 -19.18
N PHE A 261 14.63 -13.94 -19.84
CA PHE A 261 14.52 -15.26 -19.21
C PHE A 261 13.57 -15.30 -18.00
N LEU A 262 12.45 -14.56 -18.09
CA LEU A 262 11.51 -14.43 -16.98
C LEU A 262 10.67 -15.72 -16.81
N PRO A 263 10.46 -16.17 -15.56
CA PRO A 263 9.56 -17.28 -15.28
C PRO A 263 8.11 -16.94 -15.60
N GLU A 264 7.31 -17.96 -15.87
CA GLU A 264 5.86 -17.80 -16.06
C GLU A 264 5.20 -17.35 -14.75
N PRO A 265 4.32 -16.35 -14.80
CA PRO A 265 3.56 -15.93 -13.64
C PRO A 265 2.58 -17.03 -13.23
N GLU A 266 2.59 -17.41 -11.95
CA GLU A 266 1.65 -18.40 -11.44
C GLU A 266 0.28 -17.77 -11.16
N PRO A 267 -0.84 -18.40 -11.57
CA PRO A 267 -2.17 -17.92 -11.24
C PRO A 267 -2.41 -17.97 -9.73
N TYR A 268 -2.87 -16.86 -9.15
CA TYR A 268 -3.28 -16.82 -7.75
C TYR A 268 -4.46 -17.79 -7.49
N LYS A 269 -4.26 -18.74 -6.57
CA LYS A 269 -5.28 -19.75 -6.19
C LYS A 269 -5.77 -19.49 -4.76
N PRO A 270 -6.95 -18.87 -4.57
CA PRO A 270 -7.45 -18.54 -3.23
C PRO A 270 -7.64 -19.79 -2.37
N GLY A 271 -7.07 -19.79 -1.17
CA GLY A 271 -7.28 -20.83 -0.16
C GLY A 271 -6.40 -22.09 -0.27
N GLN A 272 -5.42 -22.13 -1.18
CA GLN A 272 -4.42 -23.21 -1.19
C GLN A 272 -3.62 -23.27 0.12
N GLU A 273 -3.19 -22.14 0.65
CA GLU A 273 -2.47 -22.09 1.94
C GLU A 273 -3.29 -22.69 3.09
N ARG A 274 -4.61 -22.47 3.10
CA ARG A 274 -5.49 -23.06 4.12
C ARG A 274 -5.61 -24.57 3.93
N ARG A 275 -5.63 -25.05 2.69
CA ARG A 275 -5.65 -26.49 2.38
C ARG A 275 -4.33 -27.17 2.72
N GLU A 276 -3.20 -26.53 2.44
CA GLU A 276 -1.87 -27.04 2.78
C GLU A 276 -1.65 -27.10 4.29
N ARG A 277 -1.96 -26.02 5.04
CA ARG A 277 -1.90 -26.07 6.52
C ARG A 277 -2.78 -27.14 7.14
N VAL A 278 -3.98 -27.37 6.58
CA VAL A 278 -4.88 -28.44 7.04
C VAL A 278 -4.34 -29.83 6.67
N ARG A 279 -3.57 -29.94 5.58
CA ARG A 279 -2.94 -31.18 5.14
C ARG A 279 -1.68 -31.51 5.93
N GLU A 280 -0.91 -30.50 6.34
CA GLU A 280 0.30 -30.64 7.17
C GLU A 280 0.01 -30.94 8.64
N GLN A 281 -1.18 -30.60 9.15
CA GLN A 281 -1.63 -31.11 10.43
C GLN A 281 -2.10 -32.56 10.24
N PRO A 282 -1.35 -33.58 10.70
CA PRO A 282 -1.85 -34.93 10.64
C PRO A 282 -3.09 -34.96 11.54
N LYS A 283 -4.27 -35.20 10.93
CA LYS A 283 -5.48 -35.49 11.69
C LYS A 283 -5.16 -36.67 12.59
N ARG A 284 -4.94 -36.40 13.88
CA ARG A 284 -4.86 -37.42 14.91
C ARG A 284 -6.27 -37.95 15.07
N TYR A 285 -6.64 -38.89 14.21
CA TYR A 285 -7.84 -39.70 14.43
C TYR A 285 -7.67 -40.31 15.82
N GLY A 286 -8.63 -40.02 16.72
CA GLY A 286 -8.67 -40.70 18.01
C GLY A 286 -8.70 -42.22 17.81
N GLU A 287 -8.37 -42.96 18.87
CA GLU A 287 -8.38 -44.42 18.80
C GLU A 287 -9.70 -44.91 18.17
N PRO A 288 -9.65 -45.85 17.20
CA PRO A 288 -10.85 -46.38 16.57
C PRO A 288 -11.81 -46.90 17.64
N VAL A 289 -13.02 -46.33 17.70
CA VAL A 289 -14.08 -46.71 18.65
C VAL A 289 -14.57 -48.16 18.41
N THR A 290 -14.06 -48.82 17.36
CA THR A 290 -14.31 -50.22 17.02
C THR A 290 -13.38 -51.21 17.73
N ARG A 291 -12.36 -50.74 18.48
CA ARG A 291 -11.54 -51.64 19.27
C ARG A 291 -12.33 -52.11 20.49
N ARG A 292 -13.05 -53.22 20.33
CA ARG A 292 -13.63 -53.99 21.43
C ARG A 292 -12.50 -54.24 22.43
N ARG A 293 -12.58 -53.58 23.60
CA ARG A 293 -11.58 -53.64 24.67
C ARG A 293 -11.40 -55.10 25.05
N GLN A 294 -10.31 -55.72 24.60
CA GLN A 294 -9.98 -57.09 24.96
C GLN A 294 -9.60 -57.05 26.44
N PRO A 295 -10.29 -57.80 27.32
CA PRO A 295 -9.93 -57.82 28.73
C PRO A 295 -8.48 -58.32 28.88
N PRO A 296 -7.71 -57.77 29.83
CA PRO A 296 -6.32 -58.15 30.02
C PRO A 296 -6.21 -59.67 30.29
N PRO A 297 -5.18 -60.35 29.74
CA PRO A 297 -5.00 -61.77 29.95
C PRO A 297 -4.61 -62.00 31.42
N GLY A 298 -5.53 -62.55 32.22
CA GLY A 298 -5.24 -62.92 33.60
C GLY A 298 -6.42 -62.98 34.58
N GLU A 299 -7.63 -62.52 34.23
CA GLU A 299 -8.77 -62.65 35.15
C GLU A 299 -9.48 -64.00 34.97
N PRO A 300 -9.54 -64.86 36.01
CA PRO A 300 -10.32 -66.09 35.95
C PRO A 300 -11.80 -65.75 35.87
N VAL A 301 -12.46 -66.22 34.81
CA VAL A 301 -13.91 -66.18 34.64
C VAL A 301 -14.53 -66.98 35.79
N ARG A 302 -15.05 -66.28 36.80
CA ARG A 302 -15.86 -66.91 37.85
C ARG A 302 -17.16 -67.42 37.24
N SER A 303 -17.22 -68.73 37.01
CA SER A 303 -18.46 -69.47 36.77
C SER A 303 -19.33 -69.42 38.02
N GLY A 304 -20.30 -68.51 38.04
CA GLY A 304 -21.25 -68.32 39.13
C GLY A 304 -22.69 -68.49 38.66
N THR A 305 -23.20 -69.71 38.82
CA THR A 305 -24.54 -70.08 39.30
C THR A 305 -25.75 -69.28 38.81
N SER A 306 -26.60 -69.96 38.06
CA SER A 306 -28.01 -69.68 37.80
C SER A 306 -28.82 -69.38 39.07
N ARG A 307 -29.48 -68.22 39.14
CA ARG A 307 -30.73 -68.02 39.92
C ARG A 307 -31.67 -67.00 39.26
N HIS A 308 -32.93 -67.43 39.14
CA HIS A 308 -34.15 -66.70 38.80
C HIS A 308 -34.29 -65.29 39.42
N ARG A 309 -34.85 -64.33 38.66
CA ARG A 309 -36.18 -63.69 38.89
C ARG A 309 -36.32 -62.38 38.09
N GLY A 310 -37.53 -62.17 37.53
CA GLY A 310 -38.18 -60.85 37.61
C GLY A 310 -38.34 -60.02 36.33
N ALA A 311 -39.41 -60.31 35.58
CA ALA A 311 -40.46 -59.41 35.07
C ALA A 311 -40.17 -57.97 34.54
N ARG A 312 -40.98 -57.63 33.50
CA ARG A 312 -41.36 -56.31 32.93
C ARG A 312 -40.39 -55.75 31.87
N GLU A 313 -40.77 -55.21 30.71
CA GLU A 313 -42.03 -54.84 30.04
C GLU A 313 -41.69 -54.60 28.54
N PRO A 314 -42.64 -54.64 27.59
CA PRO A 314 -42.32 -54.51 26.15
C PRO A 314 -41.95 -53.08 25.73
N LEU A 315 -40.98 -52.98 24.81
CA LEU A 315 -40.56 -51.75 24.12
C LEU A 315 -41.73 -51.13 23.32
N PRO A 316 -41.94 -49.80 23.35
CA PRO A 316 -42.97 -49.16 22.53
C PRO A 316 -42.53 -49.04 21.06
N GLU A 317 -43.44 -49.41 20.15
CA GLU A 317 -43.30 -49.35 18.69
C GLU A 317 -43.00 -47.94 18.14
N PRO A 318 -42.31 -47.83 16.99
CA PRO A 318 -42.10 -46.55 16.32
C PRO A 318 -43.35 -46.12 15.55
N ARG A 319 -43.96 -45.01 15.97
CA ARG A 319 -45.09 -44.37 15.26
C ARG A 319 -44.67 -43.91 13.85
N HIS A 320 -45.36 -44.46 12.84
CA HIS A 320 -45.47 -43.89 11.51
C HIS A 320 -45.93 -42.41 11.58
N ARG A 321 -45.14 -41.49 11.01
CA ARG A 321 -45.63 -40.15 10.65
C ARG A 321 -46.12 -40.18 9.21
N THR A 322 -47.43 -40.25 9.09
CA THR A 322 -48.20 -40.03 7.88
C THR A 322 -48.04 -38.60 7.38
N SER A 323 -47.93 -38.50 6.06
CA SER A 323 -48.15 -37.35 5.22
C SER A 323 -49.36 -36.51 5.62
N GLN A 324 -49.17 -35.20 5.79
CA GLN A 324 -50.23 -34.21 5.58
C GLN A 324 -49.75 -33.15 4.60
N GLN A 325 -50.30 -33.25 3.38
CA GLN A 325 -50.50 -32.14 2.47
C GLN A 325 -51.20 -30.99 3.21
N HIS A 326 -50.67 -29.79 3.11
CA HIS A 326 -51.49 -28.59 3.29
C HIS A 326 -51.37 -27.71 2.05
N ASN A 327 -52.47 -27.70 1.31
CA ASN A 327 -52.78 -26.84 0.20
C ASN A 327 -53.44 -25.57 0.78
N ARG A 328 -52.83 -24.39 0.63
CA ARG A 328 -53.57 -23.12 0.69
C ARG A 328 -53.07 -22.12 -0.35
N ARG A 329 -54.05 -21.69 -1.14
CA ARG A 329 -54.09 -20.72 -2.23
C ARG A 329 -53.98 -19.26 -1.76
N ARG A 330 -53.61 -18.38 -2.71
CA ARG A 330 -53.92 -16.92 -2.85
C ARG A 330 -53.30 -16.02 -1.76
N ARG A 331 -52.60 -14.93 -2.05
CA ARG A 331 -52.71 -13.91 -3.12
C ARG A 331 -51.32 -13.51 -3.59
#